data_AF-A0A937INF3-F1
#
_entry.id   AF-A0A937INF3-F1
#
_cell.length_a   1.000
_cell.length_b   1.000
_cell.length_c   1.000
_cell.angle_alpha   90.00
_cell.angle_beta   90.00
_cell.angle_gamma   90.00
#
_symmetry.space_group_name_H-M   'P 1'
#
loop_
_entity.id
_entity.type
_entity.pdbx_description
1 polymer ?
#
loop_
_entity_poly.entity_id
_entity_poly.type
_entity_poly.pdbx_seq_one_letter_code
_entity_poly.pdbx_strand_id
1 'polypeptide(L)'
;KLDKDVVLEMLTQHPDEIKQATALRLNRLDRHEMSIFSDSPDSIGDMIMLCERNYTTSADISRSEVAKNIRAARLTNLAEGYLAELRTNATVIFK
;
A
#
# COMPACT_ATOMS: atom_id res chain seq x y z
N LYS A 1 -22.58 -25.47 -4.23
CA LYS A 1 -21.43 -26.06 -3.52
C LYS A 1 -20.51 -24.91 -3.15
N LEU A 2 -20.67 -24.36 -1.94
CA LEU A 2 -19.68 -23.44 -1.39
C LEU A 2 -18.57 -24.36 -0.88
N ASP A 3 -17.40 -24.28 -1.49
CA ASP A 3 -16.28 -25.13 -1.15
C ASP A 3 -15.86 -24.93 0.30
N LYS A 4 -15.42 -26.04 0.90
CA LYS A 4 -14.95 -26.11 2.27
C LYS A 4 -13.73 -25.21 2.45
N ASP A 5 -13.76 -24.47 3.55
CA ASP A 5 -12.64 -23.76 4.19
C ASP A 5 -12.25 -22.41 3.59
N VAL A 6 -13.21 -21.48 3.45
CA VAL A 6 -12.88 -20.04 3.48
C VAL A 6 -12.48 -19.69 4.92
N VAL A 7 -11.19 -19.79 5.22
CA VAL A 7 -10.61 -19.41 6.52
C VAL A 7 -10.26 -17.92 6.45
N LEU A 8 -10.93 -17.12 7.26
CA LEU A 8 -10.57 -15.72 7.46
C LEU A 8 -9.43 -15.65 8.47
N GLU A 9 -8.31 -15.03 8.08
CA GLU A 9 -7.16 -14.81 8.95
C GLU A 9 -7.24 -13.42 9.60
N MET A 10 -7.05 -13.37 10.92
CA MET A 10 -6.93 -12.10 11.64
C MET A 10 -5.46 -11.73 11.76
N LEU A 11 -5.05 -10.70 11.03
CA LEU A 11 -3.68 -10.20 11.02
C LEU A 11 -3.59 -8.85 11.74
N THR A 12 -2.50 -8.67 12.48
CA THR A 12 -2.11 -7.37 13.05
C THR A 12 -0.79 -6.97 12.40
N GLN A 13 -0.80 -5.89 11.61
CA GLN A 13 0.36 -5.45 10.83
C GLN A 13 0.62 -3.96 11.04
N HIS A 14 1.87 -3.52 10.86
CA HIS A 14 2.20 -2.10 10.84
C HIS A 14 1.66 -1.45 9.56
N PRO A 15 1.23 -0.16 9.58
CA PRO A 15 0.74 0.53 8.38
C PRO A 15 1.67 0.45 7.16
N ASP A 16 2.98 0.38 7.39
CA ASP A 16 3.99 0.27 6.32
C ASP A 16 4.08 -1.12 5.68
N GLU A 17 3.56 -2.16 6.34
CA GLU A 17 3.53 -3.54 5.85
C GLU A 17 2.25 -3.84 5.06
N ILE A 18 1.24 -2.97 5.16
CA ILE A 18 -0.04 -3.12 4.49
C ILE A 18 0.05 -2.53 3.09
N LYS A 19 -0.36 -3.31 2.08
CA LYS A 19 -0.48 -2.81 0.70
C LYS A 19 -1.35 -1.55 0.66
N GLN A 20 -0.92 -0.55 -0.11
CA GLN A 20 -1.58 0.75 -0.16
C GLN A 20 -3.08 0.67 -0.51
N ALA A 21 -3.47 -0.20 -1.46
CA ALA A 21 -4.87 -0.41 -1.83
C ALA A 21 -5.71 -0.91 -0.65
N THR A 22 -5.21 -1.91 0.09
CA THR A 22 -5.83 -2.45 1.30
C THR A 22 -5.91 -1.40 2.41
N ALA A 23 -4.83 -0.64 2.64
CA ALA A 23 -4.78 0.42 3.65
C ALA A 23 -5.82 1.52 3.38
N LEU A 24 -5.95 1.97 2.13
CA LEU A 24 -6.98 2.93 1.73
C LEU A 24 -8.39 2.39 1.97
N ARG A 25 -8.60 1.08 1.82
CA ARG A 25 -9.90 0.47 2.06
C ARG A 25 -10.20 0.35 3.55
N LEU A 26 -9.23 -0.07 4.37
CA LEU A 26 -9.34 -0.12 5.83
C LEU A 26 -9.63 1.26 6.45
N ASN A 27 -9.07 2.33 5.87
CA ASN A 27 -9.32 3.70 6.33
C ASN A 27 -10.78 4.17 6.14
N ARG A 28 -11.49 3.60 5.16
CA ARG A 28 -12.89 3.91 4.87
C ARG A 28 -13.89 3.11 5.71
N LEU A 29 -13.43 2.04 6.35
CA LEU A 29 -14.26 1.14 7.13
C LEU A 29 -14.37 1.63 8.58
N ASP A 30 -15.58 1.54 9.12
CA ASP A 30 -15.83 1.64 10.55
C ASP A 30 -15.58 0.29 11.26
N ARG A 31 -15.61 0.29 12.60
CA ARG A 31 -15.35 -0.90 13.40
C ARG A 31 -16.37 -2.01 13.06
N HIS A 32 -15.86 -3.21 12.77
CA HIS A 32 -16.61 -4.38 12.30
C HIS A 32 -17.25 -4.24 10.91
N GLU A 33 -16.95 -3.17 10.17
CA GLU A 33 -17.40 -3.05 8.80
C GLU A 33 -16.53 -3.89 7.87
N MET A 34 -17.16 -4.50 6.87
CA MET A 34 -16.51 -5.35 5.88
C MET A 34 -16.54 -4.70 4.50
N SER A 35 -15.47 -4.92 3.73
CA SER A 35 -15.42 -4.59 2.32
C SER A 35 -14.94 -5.78 1.52
N ILE A 36 -15.58 -5.99 0.39
CA ILE A 36 -15.08 -6.85 -0.68
C ILE A 36 -14.59 -5.94 -1.80
N PHE A 37 -13.35 -6.16 -2.25
CA PHE A 37 -12.80 -5.46 -3.40
C PHE A 37 -11.89 -6.40 -4.19
N SER A 38 -11.68 -6.09 -5.47
CA SER A 38 -10.78 -6.85 -6.33
C SER A 38 -9.86 -5.87 -7.02
N ASP A 39 -8.55 -6.13 -6.98
CA ASP A 39 -7.56 -5.28 -7.65
C ASP A 39 -7.63 -5.42 -9.18
N SER A 40 -8.27 -6.47 -9.70
CA SER A 40 -8.47 -6.68 -11.13
C SER A 40 -9.81 -7.36 -11.46
N PRO A 41 -10.38 -7.15 -12.65
CA PRO A 41 -11.70 -7.69 -13.01
C PRO A 41 -11.76 -9.23 -13.04
N ASP A 42 -10.62 -9.89 -13.26
CA ASP A 42 -10.50 -11.35 -13.32
C ASP A 42 -9.93 -11.98 -12.04
N SER A 43 -9.61 -11.18 -11.01
CA SER A 43 -9.10 -11.70 -9.73
C SER A 43 -10.23 -12.09 -8.77
N ILE A 44 -9.95 -13.12 -7.97
CA ILE A 44 -10.72 -13.46 -6.77
C ILE A 44 -10.70 -12.23 -5.86
N GLY A 45 -11.89 -11.75 -5.48
CA GLY A 45 -12.02 -10.56 -4.64
C GLY A 45 -11.53 -10.83 -3.21
N ASP A 46 -10.78 -9.89 -2.67
CA ASP A 46 -10.36 -9.89 -1.28
C ASP A 46 -11.49 -9.37 -0.39
N MET A 47 -11.81 -10.13 0.65
CA MET A 47 -12.71 -9.70 1.72
C MET A 47 -11.87 -9.24 2.92
N ILE A 48 -12.04 -7.99 3.32
CA ILE A 48 -11.38 -7.43 4.50
C ILE A 48 -12.42 -6.92 5.50
N MET A 49 -12.09 -6.98 6.78
CA MET A 49 -12.90 -6.40 7.86
C MET A 49 -11.99 -5.63 8.81
N LEU A 50 -12.41 -4.43 9.22
CA LEU A 50 -11.70 -3.69 10.25
C LEU A 50 -12.11 -4.20 11.64
N CYS A 51 -11.28 -5.02 12.28
CA CYS A 51 -11.54 -5.50 13.63
C CYS A 51 -11.32 -4.40 14.68
N GLU A 52 -10.12 -3.81 14.73
CA GLU A 52 -9.71 -2.81 15.71
C GLU A 52 -8.61 -1.94 15.09
N ARG A 53 -8.57 -0.64 15.44
CA ARG A 53 -7.41 0.21 15.15
C ARG A 53 -6.58 0.33 16.41
N ASN A 54 -5.40 -0.26 16.42
CA ASN A 54 -4.48 -0.12 17.53
C ASN A 54 -3.61 1.12 17.34
N TYR A 55 -3.86 2.15 18.16
CA TYR A 55 -3.09 3.40 18.16
C TYR A 55 -1.99 3.42 19.21
N THR A 56 -1.53 2.26 19.72
CA THR A 56 -0.37 2.16 20.64
C THR A 56 0.63 3.23 20.26
N THR A 57 0.78 4.20 21.15
CA THR A 57 1.46 5.49 20.95
C THR A 57 2.61 5.30 19.99
N SER A 58 2.37 5.64 18.73
CA SER A 58 3.38 5.66 17.68
C SER A 58 4.54 6.42 18.29
N ALA A 59 5.67 5.72 18.49
CA ALA A 59 6.90 6.35 18.94
C ALA A 59 7.07 7.59 18.08
N ASP A 60 7.15 8.76 18.72
CA ASP A 60 7.11 10.11 18.13
C ASP A 60 7.81 10.17 16.77
N ILE A 61 7.13 9.73 15.69
CA ILE A 61 7.67 9.81 14.34
C ILE A 61 7.61 11.29 14.09
N SER A 62 8.76 11.92 14.26
CA SER A 62 8.81 13.36 14.27
C SER A 62 8.30 13.83 12.90
N ARG A 63 7.50 14.90 12.88
CA ARG A 63 7.10 15.53 11.60
C ARG A 63 8.30 15.80 10.70
N SER A 64 9.48 15.97 11.30
CA SER A 64 10.76 16.12 10.62
C SER A 64 11.17 14.88 9.82
N GLU A 65 11.00 13.67 10.36
CA GLU A 65 11.32 12.41 9.68
C GLU A 65 10.35 12.12 8.54
N VAL A 66 9.05 12.31 8.76
CA VAL A 66 8.05 12.20 7.69
C VAL A 66 8.39 13.17 6.55
N ALA A 67 8.75 14.41 6.87
CA ALA A 67 9.15 15.39 5.87
C ALA A 67 10.46 15.02 5.15
N LYS A 68 11.42 14.38 5.83
CA LYS A 68 12.64 13.86 5.20
C LYS A 68 12.32 12.73 4.22
N ASN A 69 11.49 11.77 4.62
CA ASN A 69 11.09 10.64 3.79
C ASN A 69 10.34 11.10 2.52
N ILE A 70 9.39 12.04 2.66
CA ILE A 70 8.67 12.61 1.51
C ILE A 70 9.62 13.34 0.57
N ARG A 71 10.61 14.10 1.09
CA ARG A 71 11.61 14.77 0.25
C ARG A 71 12.47 13.77 -0.50
N ALA A 72 12.94 12.72 0.16
CA ALA A 72 13.74 11.66 -0.47
C ALA A 72 12.96 11.00 -1.62
N ALA A 73 11.71 10.59 -1.37
CA ALA A 73 10.86 9.99 -2.40
C ALA A 73 10.64 10.91 -3.61
N ARG A 74 10.44 12.22 -3.38
CA ARG A 74 10.32 13.21 -4.46
C ARG A 74 11.60 13.35 -5.29
N LEU A 75 12.77 13.34 -4.65
CA LEU A 75 14.05 13.39 -5.34
C LEU A 75 14.29 12.15 -6.20
N THR A 76 13.97 10.96 -5.68
CA THR A 76 14.05 9.71 -6.45
C THR A 76 13.13 9.75 -7.66
N ASN A 77 11.87 10.16 -7.49
CA ASN A 77 10.93 10.25 -8.61
C ASN A 77 11.37 11.26 -9.68
N LEU A 78 11.94 12.39 -9.26
CA LEU A 78 12.50 13.38 -10.18
C LEU A 78 13.68 12.81 -10.97
N ALA A 79 14.59 12.11 -10.29
CA ALA A 79 15.74 11.49 -10.92
C ALA A 79 15.33 10.39 -11.91
N GLU A 80 14.39 9.53 -11.53
CA GLU A 80 13.84 8.49 -12.43
C GLU A 80 13.13 9.09 -13.64
N GLY A 81 12.34 10.16 -13.45
CA GLY A 81 11.70 10.87 -14.56
C GLY A 81 12.72 11.48 -15.53
N TYR A 82 13.79 12.09 -15.01
CA TYR A 82 14.87 12.63 -15.83
C TYR A 82 15.65 11.54 -16.57
N LEU A 83 15.95 10.41 -15.91
CA LEU A 83 16.59 9.26 -16.55
C LEU A 83 15.71 8.66 -17.64
N ALA A 84 14.39 8.60 -17.43
CA ALA A 84 13.45 8.14 -18.45
C ALA A 84 13.50 9.04 -19.69
N GLU A 85 13.50 10.36 -19.51
CA GLU A 85 13.64 11.33 -20.61
C GLU A 85 14.96 11.16 -21.37
N LEU A 86 16.08 11.03 -20.67
CA LEU A 86 17.38 10.80 -21.30
C LEU A 86 17.41 9.49 -22.09
N ARG A 87 16.82 8.42 -21.56
CA ARG A 87 16.71 7.13 -22.25
C ARG A 87 15.85 7.20 -23.50
N THR A 88 14.78 7.99 -23.49
CA THR A 88 13.94 8.20 -24.68
C THR A 88 14.68 8.96 -25.78
N ASN A 89 15.54 9.91 -25.41
CA ASN A 89 16.31 10.73 -26.35
C ASN A 89 17.64 10.10 -26.79
N ALA A 90 18.04 8.97 -26.20
CA ALA A 90 19.31 8.32 -26.47
C ALA A 90 19.13 7.01 -27.27
N THR A 91 20.07 6.72 -28.16
CA THR A 91 20.20 5.39 -28.77
C THR A 91 20.99 4.49 -27.81
N VAL A 92 20.29 3.61 -27.09
CA VAL A 92 20.90 2.67 -26.14
C VAL A 92 21.33 1.39 -26.87
N ILE A 93 22.62 1.06 -26.85
CA ILE A 93 23.18 -0.17 -27.43
C ILE A 93 23.55 -1.12 -26.29
N PHE A 94 22.99 -2.32 -26.29
CA PHE A 94 23.37 -3.39 -25.37
C PHE A 94 24.42 -4.28 -26.05
N LYS A 95 25.50 -4.62 -25.32
CA LYS A 95 26.58 -5.49 -25.80
C LYS A 95 26.43 -6.89 -25.21
#